data_AF-A0ABD3N071-F1
#
_entry.id   AF-A0ABD3N071-F1
#
_cell.length_a   1.000
_cell.length_b   1.000
_cell.length_c   1.000
_cell.angle_alpha   90.00
_cell.angle_beta   90.00
_cell.angle_gamma   90.00
#
_symmetry.space_group_name_H-M   'P 1'
#
loop_
_entity.id
_entity.type
_entity.pdbx_description
1 polymer ?
#
loop_
_entity_poly.entity_id
_entity_poly.type
_entity_poly.pdbx_seq_one_letter_code
_entity_poly.pdbx_strand_id
1 'polypeptide(L)'
;MTNKPQNESQRYSICWGEPSSWSRDFASQKILHTIQPERVSNPLGREINKVIKKLEAEAIRLEEQGKFVSVVICTQGVPTNEFGESSSSVMKDCLSSLKALSRLPVRIVFRLCTKDEKVLEFYKKGDMDLDCDVLGSYWDEAMEVYRHNSWLTYGIGLHRTREAGLGADIMDHLDERPLNVNELYEWCMSMFVWDSELVSMRHPAKDWSGFISDLQGFLKEEKMVWNPIKKKLCPWIDVALLESIYHKRSAPEQVRISKKVSPDPIQVPRKSTSFHQGRQSPHARRHTESEVDPYPAKTQKPTSFYQGSGVVNKQPSHRRRVTIAEAEPPSINRKSPSFQDVPPKNFRRSTSAMDPPEDSSDGRQNYRKAQSFHHAQTEPKTAQKSKSFHDRQRDPETISLDSAPSKPKLTKRQTSSFHDPCKSSTIIKEELQASLFAFFDEKPQERSLGTVIKEWSHEPNGKLRPLEMLLLEAPVLLPPNNPLVKHHEYFDKWKILHRDSFKDGDCADANDDKIRKVARKCKIFLHPDKWPSDLNEDQKFLLQAMWDTLSESALF
;
A
#
# COMPACT_ATOMS: atom_id res chain seq x y z
N MET A 1 57.38 -10.85 -4.13
CA MET A 1 56.20 -10.13 -4.67
C MET A 1 54.96 -10.74 -4.05
N THR A 2 54.39 -10.08 -3.04
CA THR A 2 53.20 -10.55 -2.33
C THR A 2 51.96 -10.14 -3.12
N ASN A 3 51.25 -11.12 -3.69
CA ASN A 3 49.94 -10.91 -4.30
C ASN A 3 48.96 -10.45 -3.21
N LYS A 4 48.69 -9.15 -3.15
CA LYS A 4 47.54 -8.65 -2.38
C LYS A 4 46.27 -9.21 -3.02
N PRO A 5 45.36 -9.81 -2.26
CA PRO A 5 44.07 -10.24 -2.79
C PRO A 5 43.32 -9.00 -3.32
N GLN A 6 43.08 -8.98 -4.63
CA GLN A 6 42.19 -8.04 -5.31
C GLN A 6 40.75 -8.35 -4.86
N ASN A 7 40.39 -7.91 -3.67
CA ASN A 7 39.01 -7.89 -3.21
C ASN A 7 38.56 -6.44 -3.00
N GLU A 8 38.95 -5.56 -3.94
CA GLU A 8 38.40 -4.21 -3.98
C GLU A 8 36.96 -4.32 -4.47
N SER A 9 36.01 -3.91 -3.62
CA SER A 9 34.63 -3.82 -4.03
C SER A 9 34.55 -2.88 -5.23
N GLN A 10 34.03 -3.39 -6.35
CA GLN A 10 33.84 -2.56 -7.52
C GLN A 10 32.77 -1.51 -7.18
N ARG A 11 33.20 -0.25 -7.03
CA ARG A 11 32.31 0.88 -6.83
C ARG A 11 31.89 1.42 -8.19
N TYR A 12 30.66 1.14 -8.56
CA TYR A 12 30.00 1.76 -9.69
C TYR A 12 29.04 2.84 -9.17
N SER A 13 29.11 4.01 -9.78
CA SER A 13 28.07 5.04 -9.65
C SER A 13 27.45 5.21 -11.03
N ILE A 14 26.17 5.57 -11.06
CA ILE A 14 25.46 5.97 -12.26
C ILE A 14 24.70 7.24 -11.89
N CYS A 15 24.98 8.35 -12.57
CA CYS A 15 24.25 9.62 -12.44
C CYS A 15 24.38 10.37 -11.09
N TRP A 16 25.34 10.02 -10.23
CA TRP A 16 25.60 10.76 -8.98
C TRP A 16 26.87 11.59 -8.98
N GLY A 17 27.63 11.58 -10.08
CA GLY A 17 28.89 12.30 -10.19
C GLY A 17 28.78 13.57 -11.01
N GLU A 18 29.69 14.53 -10.76
CA GLU A 18 29.84 15.70 -11.63
C GLU A 18 30.09 15.29 -13.08
N PRO A 19 29.77 16.14 -14.08
CA PRO A 19 30.00 15.85 -15.50
C PRO A 19 31.41 15.34 -15.84
N SER A 20 32.41 15.75 -15.07
CA SER A 20 33.81 15.31 -15.18
C SER A 20 34.04 13.83 -14.83
N SER A 21 33.10 13.18 -14.14
CA SER A 21 33.20 11.80 -13.66
C SER A 21 32.43 10.78 -14.52
N TRP A 22 31.80 11.22 -15.61
CA TRP A 22 31.03 10.37 -16.53
C TRP A 22 31.83 9.21 -17.15
N SER A 23 33.16 9.32 -17.21
CA SER A 23 34.05 8.22 -17.62
C SER A 23 33.86 6.95 -16.79
N ARG A 24 33.49 7.07 -15.50
CA ARG A 24 33.17 5.93 -14.64
C ARG A 24 31.75 5.41 -14.89
N ASP A 25 30.81 6.29 -15.21
CA ASP A 25 29.44 5.92 -15.56
C ASP A 25 29.41 5.08 -16.86
N PHE A 26 30.34 5.30 -17.79
CA PHE A 26 30.51 4.45 -18.98
C PHE A 26 30.84 2.99 -18.64
N ALA A 27 31.59 2.71 -17.57
CA ALA A 27 31.89 1.34 -17.16
C ALA A 27 30.60 0.63 -16.67
N SER A 28 29.79 1.34 -15.89
CA SER A 28 28.49 0.87 -15.40
C SER A 28 27.51 0.65 -16.56
N GLN A 29 27.44 1.59 -17.51
CA GLN A 29 26.63 1.44 -18.72
C GLN A 29 27.08 0.25 -19.55
N LYS A 30 28.40 0.06 -19.73
CA LYS A 30 28.94 -1.10 -20.43
C LYS A 30 28.53 -2.40 -19.75
N ILE A 31 28.61 -2.47 -18.41
CA ILE A 31 28.12 -3.63 -17.65
C ILE A 31 26.63 -3.86 -17.93
N LEU A 32 25.79 -2.83 -17.80
CA LEU A 32 24.35 -2.92 -18.08
C LEU A 32 24.05 -3.39 -19.51
N HIS A 33 24.85 -2.97 -20.49
CA HIS A 33 24.71 -3.42 -21.89
C HIS A 33 25.23 -4.84 -22.12
N THR A 34 26.17 -5.32 -21.31
CA THR A 34 26.72 -6.68 -21.42
C THR A 34 25.94 -7.72 -20.63
N ILE A 35 25.18 -7.32 -19.61
CA ILE A 35 24.35 -8.24 -18.83
C ILE A 35 23.24 -8.78 -19.74
N GLN A 36 23.30 -10.08 -20.02
CA GLN A 36 22.16 -10.80 -20.56
C GLN A 36 21.35 -11.31 -19.37
N PRO A 37 20.15 -10.77 -19.10
CA PRO A 37 19.33 -11.24 -18.00
C PRO A 37 18.94 -12.70 -18.29
N GLU A 38 19.34 -13.60 -17.40
CA GLU A 38 18.86 -14.98 -17.41
C GLU A 38 17.37 -14.96 -17.08
N ARG A 39 16.53 -15.28 -18.08
CA ARG A 39 15.07 -15.13 -17.97
C ARG A 39 14.37 -16.35 -17.39
N VAL A 40 15.08 -17.45 -17.23
CA VAL A 40 14.47 -18.75 -16.90
C VAL A 40 14.37 -18.93 -15.39
N SER A 41 15.46 -18.71 -14.65
CA SER A 41 15.51 -18.96 -13.20
C SER A 41 15.58 -17.70 -12.35
N ASN A 42 15.02 -17.78 -11.14
CA ASN A 42 15.12 -16.81 -10.04
C ASN A 42 15.52 -17.55 -8.75
N PRO A 43 16.78 -18.00 -8.63
CA PRO A 43 17.26 -18.81 -7.51
C PRO A 43 17.51 -17.95 -6.25
N LEU A 44 16.52 -17.16 -5.84
CA LEU A 44 16.62 -16.13 -4.81
C LEU A 44 17.15 -16.67 -3.47
N GLY A 45 16.67 -17.83 -3.02
CA GLY A 45 17.14 -18.47 -1.77
C GLY A 45 18.64 -18.76 -1.79
N ARG A 46 19.17 -19.24 -2.93
CA ARG A 46 20.61 -19.49 -3.12
C ARG A 46 21.42 -18.19 -3.03
N GLU A 47 20.94 -17.11 -3.64
CA GLU A 47 21.63 -15.81 -3.61
C GLU A 47 21.61 -15.20 -2.20
N ILE A 48 20.49 -15.30 -1.49
CA ILE A 48 20.39 -14.87 -0.08
C ILE A 48 21.39 -15.65 0.80
N ASN A 49 21.50 -16.97 0.62
CA ASN A 49 22.47 -17.78 1.37
C ASN A 49 23.92 -17.35 1.15
N LYS A 50 24.26 -16.79 -0.02
CA LYS A 50 25.61 -16.22 -0.26
C LYS A 50 25.80 -14.93 0.53
N VAL A 51 24.76 -14.09 0.65
CA VAL A 51 24.79 -12.86 1.44
C VAL A 51 24.92 -13.18 2.93
N ILE A 52 24.13 -14.14 3.43
CA ILE A 52 24.19 -14.62 4.82
C ILE A 52 25.62 -15.00 5.20
N LYS A 53 26.28 -15.87 4.42
CA LYS A 53 27.65 -16.31 4.70
C LYS A 53 28.66 -15.17 4.84
N LYS A 54 28.45 -14.07 4.11
CA LYS A 54 29.32 -12.87 4.20
C LYS A 54 29.00 -12.04 5.44
N LEU A 55 27.72 -11.91 5.78
CA LEU A 55 27.25 -11.10 6.90
C LEU A 55 27.45 -11.79 8.25
N GLU A 56 27.37 -13.12 8.32
CA GLU A 56 27.63 -13.90 9.54
C GLU A 56 29.02 -13.60 10.12
N ALA A 57 30.03 -13.40 9.27
CA ALA A 57 31.37 -13.05 9.71
C ALA A 57 31.47 -11.66 10.36
N GLU A 58 30.55 -10.75 10.04
CA GLU A 58 30.53 -9.36 10.50
C GLU A 58 29.44 -9.09 11.56
N ALA A 59 28.54 -10.04 11.79
CA ALA A 59 27.32 -9.85 12.58
C ALA A 59 27.63 -9.37 14.02
N ILE A 60 28.53 -10.07 14.72
CA ILE A 60 28.93 -9.71 16.10
C ILE A 60 29.44 -8.27 16.15
N ARG A 61 30.32 -7.88 15.22
CA ARG A 61 30.90 -6.54 15.17
C ARG A 61 29.85 -5.46 14.88
N LEU A 62 28.86 -5.77 14.03
CA LEU A 62 27.77 -4.84 13.71
C LEU A 62 26.87 -4.63 14.93
N GLU A 63 26.49 -5.70 15.63
CA GLU A 63 25.67 -5.63 16.86
C GLU A 63 26.37 -4.86 17.98
N GLU A 64 27.65 -5.14 18.25
CA GLU A 64 28.45 -4.42 19.26
C GLU A 64 28.54 -2.91 18.96
N GLN A 65 28.46 -2.52 17.69
CA GLN A 65 28.50 -1.13 17.26
C GLN A 65 27.11 -0.48 17.15
N GLY A 66 26.03 -1.23 17.41
CA GLY A 66 24.66 -0.77 17.17
C GLY A 66 24.40 -0.42 15.70
N LYS A 67 25.10 -1.09 14.77
CA LYS A 67 24.97 -0.89 13.33
C LYS A 67 24.25 -2.07 12.69
N PHE A 68 23.71 -1.83 11.51
CA PHE A 68 23.07 -2.84 10.70
C PHE A 68 23.48 -2.71 9.23
N VAL A 69 23.17 -3.74 8.43
CA VAL A 69 23.31 -3.72 6.97
C VAL A 69 21.94 -3.67 6.33
N SER A 70 21.71 -2.70 5.44
CA SER A 70 20.53 -2.68 4.59
C SER A 70 20.71 -3.64 3.41
N VAL A 71 19.83 -4.62 3.28
CA VAL A 71 19.78 -5.60 2.20
C VAL A 71 18.55 -5.33 1.34
N VAL A 72 18.79 -4.71 0.17
CA VAL A 72 17.73 -4.35 -0.78
C VAL A 72 17.65 -5.41 -1.87
N ILE A 73 16.54 -6.14 -1.92
CA ILE A 73 16.26 -7.20 -2.88
C ILE A 73 15.32 -6.66 -3.96
N CYS A 74 15.86 -6.43 -5.16
CA CYS A 74 15.06 -6.03 -6.32
C CYS A 74 14.63 -7.27 -7.09
N THR A 75 13.32 -7.51 -7.25
CA THR A 75 12.80 -8.70 -7.93
C THR A 75 11.59 -8.39 -8.81
N GLN A 76 11.45 -9.10 -9.92
CA GLN A 76 10.30 -9.01 -10.84
C GLN A 76 9.39 -10.25 -10.78
N GLY A 77 9.79 -11.27 -10.03
CA GLY A 77 9.14 -12.59 -10.03
C GLY A 77 9.23 -13.28 -8.68
N VAL A 78 8.51 -14.39 -8.57
CA VAL A 78 8.60 -15.30 -7.43
C VAL A 78 9.89 -16.15 -7.48
N PRO A 79 10.36 -16.70 -6.35
CA PRO A 79 11.47 -17.64 -6.34
C PRO A 79 11.24 -18.85 -7.25
N THR A 80 12.24 -19.23 -8.06
CA THR A 80 12.21 -20.43 -8.90
C THR A 80 13.50 -21.24 -8.80
N ASN A 81 13.44 -22.53 -9.14
CA ASN A 81 14.65 -23.36 -9.26
C ASN A 81 15.47 -23.00 -10.50
N GLU A 82 16.59 -23.71 -10.71
CA GLU A 82 17.46 -23.56 -11.88
C GLU A 82 16.78 -23.86 -13.23
N PHE A 83 15.63 -24.52 -13.22
CA PHE A 83 14.81 -24.80 -14.41
C PHE A 83 13.67 -23.79 -14.61
N GLY A 84 13.54 -22.79 -13.72
CA GLY A 84 12.50 -21.78 -13.80
C GLY A 84 11.16 -22.17 -13.19
N GLU A 85 11.11 -23.27 -12.44
CA GLU A 85 9.87 -23.77 -11.83
C GLU A 85 9.68 -23.20 -10.41
N SER A 86 8.48 -22.68 -10.15
CA SER A 86 8.07 -22.17 -8.83
C SER A 86 7.29 -23.24 -8.08
N SER A 87 7.98 -24.13 -7.36
CA SER A 87 7.34 -25.17 -6.53
C SER A 87 7.23 -24.75 -5.06
N SER A 88 6.35 -25.43 -4.30
CA SER A 88 6.21 -25.19 -2.85
C SER A 88 7.52 -25.41 -2.07
N SER A 89 8.38 -26.35 -2.50
CA SER A 89 9.67 -26.57 -1.85
C SER A 89 10.65 -25.43 -2.10
N VAL A 90 10.69 -24.88 -3.33
CA VAL A 90 11.52 -23.71 -3.68
C VAL A 90 11.10 -22.49 -2.87
N MET A 91 9.79 -22.25 -2.77
CA MET A 91 9.25 -21.17 -1.93
C MET A 91 9.69 -21.36 -0.49
N LYS A 92 9.48 -22.55 0.10
CA LYS A 92 9.85 -22.85 1.48
C LYS A 92 11.35 -22.67 1.75
N ASP A 93 12.21 -23.07 0.81
CA ASP A 93 13.66 -22.86 0.89
C ASP A 93 14.01 -21.37 0.91
N CYS A 94 13.42 -20.59 0.00
CA CYS A 94 13.60 -19.14 -0.03
C CYS A 94 13.12 -18.47 1.28
N LEU A 95 11.95 -18.85 1.80
CA LEU A 95 11.44 -18.34 3.08
C LEU A 95 12.39 -18.70 4.24
N SER A 96 12.95 -19.92 4.24
CA SER A 96 13.93 -20.36 5.24
C SER A 96 15.21 -19.51 5.19
N SER A 97 15.73 -19.23 4.00
CA SER A 97 16.87 -18.33 3.81
C SER A 97 16.57 -16.91 4.29
N LEU A 98 15.40 -16.36 4.00
CA LEU A 98 15.02 -15.02 4.48
C LEU A 98 14.88 -14.99 6.01
N LYS A 99 14.33 -16.03 6.63
CA LYS A 99 14.28 -16.20 8.10
C LYS A 99 15.66 -16.36 8.74
N ALA A 100 16.63 -16.93 8.02
CA ALA A 100 18.00 -16.99 8.49
C ALA A 100 18.67 -15.60 8.37
N LEU A 101 18.44 -14.89 7.26
CA LEU A 101 18.95 -13.54 7.04
C LEU A 101 18.43 -12.56 8.10
N SER A 102 17.14 -12.61 8.45
CA SER A 102 16.53 -11.70 9.43
C SER A 102 17.03 -11.89 10.87
N ARG A 103 17.78 -12.96 11.16
CA ARG A 103 18.44 -13.18 12.46
C ARG A 103 19.78 -12.43 12.58
N LEU A 104 20.26 -11.87 11.48
CA LEU A 104 21.47 -11.04 11.46
C LEU A 104 21.09 -9.57 11.70
N PRO A 105 22.05 -8.68 12.03
CA PRO A 105 21.81 -7.24 12.16
C PRO A 105 21.60 -6.60 10.78
N VAL A 106 20.44 -6.87 10.19
CA VAL A 106 20.07 -6.43 8.84
C VAL A 106 18.69 -5.80 8.83
N ARG A 107 18.48 -4.91 7.86
CA ARG A 107 17.14 -4.47 7.43
C ARG A 107 16.91 -4.97 6.03
N ILE A 108 15.80 -5.66 5.80
CA ILE A 108 15.48 -6.26 4.51
C ILE A 108 14.42 -5.40 3.83
N VAL A 109 14.69 -5.00 2.59
CA VAL A 109 13.72 -4.27 1.76
C VAL A 109 13.51 -5.01 0.46
N PHE A 110 12.27 -5.34 0.13
CA PHE A 110 11.90 -5.84 -1.18
C PHE A 110 11.46 -4.68 -2.07
N ARG A 111 12.11 -4.53 -3.22
CA ARG A 111 11.69 -3.62 -4.28
C ARG A 111 11.09 -4.43 -5.41
N LEU A 112 9.78 -4.36 -5.57
CA LEU A 112 9.04 -5.11 -6.56
C LEU A 112 9.06 -4.36 -7.89
N CYS A 113 9.79 -4.91 -8.86
CA CYS A 113 9.98 -4.38 -10.20
C CYS A 113 8.95 -4.92 -11.19
N THR A 114 7.76 -5.27 -10.72
CA THR A 114 6.71 -5.91 -11.52
C THR A 114 5.32 -5.38 -11.12
N LYS A 115 4.37 -5.55 -12.04
CA LYS A 115 2.93 -5.33 -11.80
C LYS A 115 2.16 -6.65 -11.74
N ASP A 116 2.87 -7.78 -11.73
CA ASP A 116 2.24 -9.09 -11.60
C ASP A 116 1.68 -9.24 -10.18
N GLU A 117 0.36 -9.28 -10.10
CA GLU A 117 -0.39 -9.40 -8.84
C GLU A 117 -0.01 -10.65 -8.06
N LYS A 118 0.41 -11.74 -8.74
CA LYS A 118 0.85 -12.96 -8.04
C LYS A 118 2.15 -12.75 -7.28
N VAL A 119 3.05 -11.94 -7.83
CA VAL A 119 4.32 -11.58 -7.18
C VAL A 119 4.04 -10.64 -6.01
N LEU A 120 3.19 -9.63 -6.24
CA LEU A 120 2.74 -8.71 -5.19
C LEU A 120 2.07 -9.47 -4.04
N GLU A 121 1.13 -10.38 -4.33
CA GLU A 121 0.46 -11.21 -3.33
C GLU A 121 1.46 -12.09 -2.59
N PHE A 122 2.42 -12.73 -3.29
CA PHE A 122 3.43 -13.56 -2.63
C PHE A 122 4.23 -12.78 -1.57
N TYR A 123 4.69 -11.58 -1.89
CA TYR A 123 5.48 -10.77 -0.97
C TYR A 123 4.62 -10.02 0.07
N LYS A 124 3.41 -9.55 -0.29
CA LYS A 124 2.49 -8.85 0.63
C LYS A 124 1.75 -9.78 1.58
N LYS A 125 1.06 -10.81 1.05
CA LYS A 125 0.39 -11.86 1.85
C LYS A 125 1.39 -12.74 2.57
N GLY A 126 2.62 -12.73 2.07
CA GLY A 126 3.75 -13.38 2.66
C GLY A 126 3.91 -13.03 4.12
N ASP A 127 3.64 -11.77 4.54
CA ASP A 127 3.81 -11.19 5.88
C ASP A 127 4.64 -12.11 6.78
N MET A 128 5.90 -12.28 6.37
CA MET A 128 6.64 -13.54 6.50
C MET A 128 7.07 -13.86 7.93
N ASP A 129 6.39 -13.41 8.97
CA ASP A 129 6.96 -13.21 10.31
C ASP A 129 8.34 -12.51 10.22
N LEU A 130 8.55 -11.72 9.15
CA LEU A 130 9.81 -11.07 8.85
C LEU A 130 9.65 -9.58 9.03
N ASP A 131 10.66 -9.01 9.67
CA ASP A 131 10.87 -7.58 9.80
C ASP A 131 11.44 -7.07 8.45
N CYS A 132 10.56 -6.90 7.45
CA CYS A 132 10.96 -6.42 6.12
C CYS A 132 9.93 -5.46 5.50
N ASP A 133 10.43 -4.44 4.80
CA ASP A 133 9.62 -3.49 4.05
C ASP A 133 9.43 -3.99 2.60
N VAL A 134 8.20 -3.97 2.09
CA VAL A 134 7.85 -4.45 0.74
C VAL A 134 7.30 -3.29 -0.08
N LEU A 135 8.11 -2.79 -1.00
CA LEU A 135 7.81 -1.61 -1.79
C LEU A 135 7.46 -1.96 -3.23
N GLY A 136 6.33 -1.43 -3.68
CA GLY A 136 5.93 -1.41 -5.08
C GLY A 136 6.52 -0.24 -5.86
N SER A 137 5.77 0.24 -6.86
CA SER A 137 6.18 1.41 -7.63
C SER A 137 5.94 2.70 -6.85
N TYR A 138 6.79 3.72 -7.06
CA TYR A 138 6.63 5.05 -6.44
C TYR A 138 5.20 5.61 -6.53
N TRP A 139 4.53 5.40 -7.65
CA TRP A 139 3.18 5.93 -7.86
C TRP A 139 2.11 5.16 -7.08
N ASP A 140 2.26 3.84 -6.99
CA ASP A 140 1.32 2.98 -6.28
C ASP A 140 1.48 3.18 -4.77
N GLU A 141 2.72 3.22 -4.28
CA GLU A 141 3.07 3.58 -2.89
C GLU A 141 2.49 4.94 -2.49
N ALA A 142 2.71 5.97 -3.32
CA ALA A 142 2.17 7.29 -3.04
C ALA A 142 0.63 7.31 -2.97
N MET A 143 -0.03 6.44 -3.74
CA MET A 143 -1.48 6.30 -3.72
C MET A 143 -1.94 5.60 -2.44
N GLU A 144 -1.27 4.53 -2.03
CA GLU A 144 -1.55 3.81 -0.78
C GLU A 144 -1.35 4.74 0.42
N VAL A 145 -0.21 5.44 0.51
CA VAL A 145 0.03 6.47 1.54
C VAL A 145 -1.03 7.55 1.51
N TYR A 146 -1.44 8.04 0.34
CA TYR A 146 -2.48 9.07 0.24
C TYR A 146 -3.85 8.57 0.72
N ARG A 147 -4.18 7.29 0.54
CA ARG A 147 -5.45 6.71 1.03
C ARG A 147 -5.51 6.72 2.55
N HIS A 148 -4.41 6.41 3.23
CA HIS A 148 -4.36 6.29 4.68
C HIS A 148 -3.99 7.59 5.39
N ASN A 149 -3.07 8.35 4.81
CA ASN A 149 -2.46 9.55 5.36
C ASN A 149 -2.47 10.68 4.33
N SER A 150 -3.65 11.05 3.83
CA SER A 150 -3.85 12.08 2.77
C SER A 150 -3.26 13.47 3.06
N TRP A 151 -2.95 13.75 4.33
CA TRP A 151 -2.26 14.96 4.77
C TRP A 151 -0.76 14.96 4.40
N LEU A 152 -0.17 13.80 4.10
CA LEU A 152 1.23 13.63 3.73
C LEU A 152 1.42 13.68 2.21
N THR A 153 2.38 14.48 1.74
CA THR A 153 2.91 14.40 0.38
C THR A 153 4.01 13.34 0.32
N TYR A 154 3.70 12.17 -0.23
CA TYR A 154 4.69 11.10 -0.45
C TYR A 154 5.64 11.46 -1.61
N GLY A 155 6.73 12.14 -1.28
CA GLY A 155 7.76 12.56 -2.21
C GLY A 155 8.73 11.45 -2.61
N ILE A 156 9.40 11.63 -3.76
CA ILE A 156 10.40 10.67 -4.24
C ILE A 156 11.55 10.46 -3.24
N GLY A 157 11.93 11.50 -2.49
CA GLY A 157 12.97 11.40 -1.46
C GLY A 157 12.60 10.38 -0.38
N LEU A 158 11.37 10.43 0.14
CA LEU A 158 10.87 9.49 1.14
C LEU A 158 10.84 8.06 0.61
N HIS A 159 10.38 7.87 -0.63
CA HIS A 159 10.39 6.57 -1.29
C HIS A 159 11.81 6.00 -1.43
N ARG A 160 12.79 6.82 -1.85
CA ARG A 160 14.21 6.38 -1.93
C ARG A 160 14.81 6.06 -0.57
N THR A 161 14.42 6.78 0.48
CA THR A 161 14.83 6.48 1.86
C THR A 161 14.33 5.10 2.31
N ARG A 162 13.06 4.78 2.04
CA ARG A 162 12.50 3.44 2.28
C ARG A 162 13.19 2.37 1.43
N GLU A 163 13.34 2.58 0.12
CA GLU A 163 14.05 1.66 -0.77
C GLU A 163 15.49 1.38 -0.32
N ALA A 164 16.17 2.35 0.30
CA ALA A 164 17.52 2.19 0.81
C ALA A 164 17.59 1.47 2.16
N GLY A 165 16.45 1.12 2.78
CA GLY A 165 16.36 0.55 4.12
C GLY A 165 16.79 1.53 5.23
N LEU A 166 16.73 2.82 4.92
CA LEU A 166 17.04 3.92 5.86
C LEU A 166 15.77 4.52 6.48
N GLY A 167 14.59 4.01 6.10
CA GLY A 167 13.33 4.38 6.72
C GLY A 167 13.35 4.10 8.22
N ALA A 168 12.69 4.96 8.99
CA ALA A 168 12.35 4.65 10.37
C ALA A 168 11.21 3.62 10.36
N ASP A 169 11.13 2.75 11.37
CA ASP A 169 10.12 1.69 11.46
C ASP A 169 8.68 2.24 11.36
N ILE A 170 8.46 3.50 11.76
CA ILE A 170 7.17 4.17 11.62
C ILE A 170 6.74 4.42 10.17
N MET A 171 7.68 4.40 9.22
CA MET A 171 7.39 4.63 7.80
C MET A 171 6.66 3.45 7.17
N ASP A 172 6.81 2.24 7.69
CA ASP A 172 6.14 1.04 7.19
C ASP A 172 4.62 1.13 7.40
N HIS A 173 4.17 1.86 8.41
CA HIS A 173 2.75 2.06 8.67
C HIS A 173 2.07 3.06 7.73
N LEU A 174 2.82 3.86 6.95
CA LEU A 174 2.29 5.00 6.20
C LEU A 174 1.30 4.59 5.10
N ASP A 175 1.55 3.46 4.45
CA ASP A 175 0.76 2.89 3.35
C ASP A 175 -0.22 1.81 3.83
N GLU A 176 -0.17 1.40 5.09
CA GLU A 176 -1.05 0.38 5.64
C GLU A 176 -2.25 0.96 6.40
N ARG A 177 -2.04 2.06 7.15
CA ARG A 177 -3.06 2.61 8.04
C ARG A 177 -2.83 4.07 8.40
N PRO A 178 -3.88 4.78 8.85
CA PRO A 178 -3.70 6.11 9.44
C PRO A 178 -2.79 6.01 10.67
N LEU A 179 -1.84 6.94 10.79
CA LEU A 179 -1.03 7.04 12.01
C LEU A 179 -1.90 7.48 13.18
N ASN A 180 -1.60 7.04 14.39
CA ASN A 180 -2.17 7.62 15.61
C ASN A 180 -1.41 8.90 16.02
N VAL A 181 -1.88 9.59 17.08
CA VAL A 181 -1.31 10.89 17.49
C VAL A 181 0.15 10.79 17.95
N ASN A 182 0.55 9.69 18.58
CA ASN A 182 1.93 9.48 19.04
C ASN A 182 2.84 9.13 17.85
N GLU A 183 2.36 8.27 16.97
CA GLU A 183 3.03 7.88 15.73
C GLU A 183 3.26 9.07 14.78
N LEU A 184 2.26 9.94 14.64
CA LEU A 184 2.38 11.19 13.91
C LEU A 184 3.50 12.06 14.49
N TYR A 185 3.58 12.15 15.82
CA TYR A 185 4.63 12.89 16.50
C TYR A 185 6.02 12.28 16.26
N GLU A 186 6.16 10.97 16.43
CA GLU A 186 7.40 10.24 16.16
C GLU A 186 7.86 10.41 14.71
N TRP A 187 6.93 10.32 13.75
CA TRP A 187 7.20 10.54 12.34
C TRP A 187 7.66 11.98 12.05
N CYS A 188 6.98 13.00 12.61
CA CYS A 188 7.40 14.40 12.45
C CYS A 188 8.79 14.64 13.07
N MET A 189 9.05 14.07 14.25
CA MET A 189 10.36 14.16 14.90
C MET A 189 11.45 13.54 14.04
N SER A 190 11.21 12.35 13.48
CA SER A 190 12.21 11.66 12.64
C SER A 190 12.51 12.44 11.35
N MET A 191 11.51 13.13 10.79
CA MET A 191 11.64 13.85 9.52
C MET A 191 12.31 15.23 9.68
N PHE A 192 11.98 15.99 10.74
CA PHE A 192 12.36 17.40 10.83
C PHE A 192 13.36 17.73 11.94
N VAL A 193 13.59 16.83 12.90
CA VAL A 193 14.35 17.12 14.14
C VAL A 193 15.57 16.20 14.31
N TRP A 194 16.12 15.71 13.19
CA TRP A 194 17.07 14.58 13.16
C TRP A 194 18.41 14.78 13.89
N ASP A 195 18.80 16.00 14.31
CA ASP A 195 20.13 16.26 14.90
C ASP A 195 20.20 17.45 15.87
N SER A 196 19.10 17.79 16.56
CA SER A 196 19.13 18.93 17.48
C SER A 196 18.59 18.58 18.84
N GLU A 197 19.50 18.32 19.79
CA GLU A 197 19.20 18.30 21.23
C GLU A 197 18.55 19.62 21.69
N LEU A 198 18.70 20.70 20.91
CA LEU A 198 18.24 22.04 21.24
C LEU A 198 16.83 22.35 20.73
N VAL A 199 16.30 21.56 19.78
CA VAL A 199 15.00 21.83 19.19
C VAL A 199 14.05 20.69 19.51
N SER A 200 13.01 20.97 20.29
CA SER A 200 11.98 20.00 20.62
C SER A 200 10.64 20.46 20.07
N MET A 201 9.97 19.58 19.32
CA MET A 201 8.59 19.77 18.92
C MET A 201 7.67 19.41 20.09
N ARG A 202 6.63 20.20 20.34
CA ARG A 202 5.66 19.87 21.40
C ARG A 202 4.84 18.64 21.03
N HIS A 203 4.52 17.82 22.01
CA HIS A 203 3.75 16.60 21.77
C HIS A 203 2.25 16.93 21.53
N PRO A 204 1.64 16.48 20.42
CA PRO A 204 0.28 16.86 20.02
C PRO A 204 -0.82 16.42 21.01
N ALA A 205 -0.62 15.31 21.72
CA ALA A 205 -1.55 14.89 22.78
C ALA A 205 -1.57 15.82 24.02
N LYS A 206 -0.53 16.66 24.21
CA LYS A 206 -0.42 17.58 25.34
C LYS A 206 -0.73 19.02 24.94
N ASP A 207 -0.21 19.44 23.79
CA ASP A 207 -0.38 20.79 23.25
C ASP A 207 -0.51 20.73 21.71
N TRP A 208 -1.74 20.53 21.23
CA TRP A 208 -2.02 20.43 19.79
C TRP A 208 -1.67 21.72 19.05
N SER A 209 -2.13 22.87 19.56
CA SER A 209 -1.88 24.18 18.94
C SER A 209 -0.38 24.48 18.88
N GLY A 210 0.34 24.13 19.94
CA GLY A 210 1.79 24.23 19.98
C GLY A 210 2.50 23.35 18.97
N PHE A 211 2.12 22.07 18.89
CA PHE A 211 2.63 21.13 17.89
C PHE A 211 2.44 21.66 16.46
N ILE A 212 1.25 22.16 16.13
CA ILE A 212 0.97 22.72 14.79
C ILE A 212 1.82 23.95 14.51
N SER A 213 1.98 24.84 15.49
CA SER A 213 2.84 26.02 15.37
C SER A 213 4.30 25.63 15.11
N ASP A 214 4.81 24.63 15.84
CA ASP A 214 6.18 24.13 15.69
C ASP A 214 6.36 23.50 14.30
N LEU A 215 5.42 22.63 13.89
CA LEU A 215 5.42 21.96 12.60
C LEU A 215 5.39 22.94 11.43
N GLN A 216 4.56 23.99 11.51
CA GLN A 216 4.53 25.06 10.52
C GLN A 216 5.84 25.84 10.46
N GLY A 217 6.57 25.96 11.57
CA GLY A 217 7.92 26.52 11.60
C GLY A 217 8.86 25.74 10.69
N PHE A 218 8.97 24.42 10.91
CA PHE A 218 9.83 23.54 10.10
C PHE A 218 9.42 23.54 8.62
N LEU A 219 8.13 23.43 8.32
CA LEU A 219 7.65 23.36 6.92
C LEU A 219 7.93 24.64 6.11
N LYS A 220 8.15 25.80 6.76
CA LYS A 220 8.52 27.05 6.07
C LYS A 220 9.95 27.03 5.56
N GLU A 221 10.84 26.29 6.21
CA GLU A 221 12.25 26.16 5.84
C GLU A 221 12.45 25.09 4.75
N GLU A 222 11.50 24.15 4.66
CA GLU A 222 11.53 23.06 3.71
C GLU A 222 11.17 23.47 2.28
N LYS A 223 11.78 22.79 1.32
CA LYS A 223 11.44 22.95 -0.10
C LYS A 223 10.12 22.25 -0.41
N MET A 224 9.36 22.83 -1.34
CA MET A 224 8.18 22.18 -1.89
C MET A 224 8.57 20.89 -2.63
N VAL A 225 7.72 19.87 -2.50
CA VAL A 225 7.94 18.53 -3.05
C VAL A 225 6.87 18.19 -4.07
N TRP A 226 7.27 17.50 -5.13
CA TRP A 226 6.31 17.00 -6.13
C TRP A 226 5.37 15.99 -5.50
N ASN A 227 4.07 16.29 -5.50
CA ASN A 227 3.03 15.38 -5.08
C ASN A 227 2.52 14.61 -6.32
N PRO A 228 2.78 13.30 -6.43
CA PRO A 228 2.39 12.51 -7.60
C PRO A 228 0.87 12.42 -7.76
N ILE A 229 0.13 12.38 -6.65
CA ILE A 229 -1.33 12.27 -6.67
C ILE A 229 -1.99 13.57 -7.12
N LYS A 230 -1.54 14.71 -6.58
CA LYS A 230 -2.05 16.05 -6.92
C LYS A 230 -1.42 16.62 -8.20
N LYS A 231 -0.37 15.99 -8.73
CA LYS A 231 0.43 16.42 -9.91
C LYS A 231 0.87 17.88 -9.84
N LYS A 232 1.36 18.31 -8.66
CA LYS A 232 1.89 19.66 -8.42
C LYS A 232 2.88 19.65 -7.26
N LEU A 233 3.66 20.72 -7.15
CA LEU A 233 4.48 20.97 -5.97
C LEU A 233 3.59 21.32 -4.77
N CYS A 234 3.84 20.67 -3.64
CA CYS A 234 3.12 20.81 -2.37
C CYS A 234 4.13 20.84 -1.22
N PRO A 235 3.75 21.37 -0.04
CA PRO A 235 4.52 21.11 1.16
C PRO A 235 4.51 19.61 1.49
N TRP A 236 5.49 19.18 2.29
CA TRP A 236 5.52 17.80 2.81
C TRP A 236 4.23 17.43 3.54
N ILE A 237 3.66 18.37 4.30
CA ILE A 237 2.44 18.16 5.08
C ILE A 237 1.42 19.24 4.75
N ASP A 238 0.19 18.82 4.45
CA ASP A 238 -0.99 19.65 4.33
C ASP A 238 -1.58 19.87 5.74
N VAL A 239 -1.12 20.93 6.42
CA VAL A 239 -1.44 21.20 7.83
C VAL A 239 -2.95 21.34 8.05
N ALA A 240 -3.66 22.00 7.14
CA ALA A 240 -5.11 22.16 7.25
C ALA A 240 -5.84 20.81 7.19
N LEU A 241 -5.39 19.90 6.31
CA LEU A 241 -5.94 18.56 6.22
C LEU A 241 -5.58 17.72 7.45
N LEU A 242 -4.33 17.82 7.94
CA LEU A 242 -3.88 17.17 9.18
C LEU A 242 -4.76 17.57 10.37
N GLU A 243 -4.96 18.88 10.58
CA GLU A 243 -5.83 19.40 11.63
C GLU A 243 -7.26 18.88 11.50
N SER A 244 -7.81 18.85 10.27
CA SER A 244 -9.17 18.36 10.06
C SER A 244 -9.37 16.88 10.45
N ILE A 245 -8.33 16.05 10.32
CA ILE A 245 -8.36 14.62 10.60
C ILE A 245 -8.15 14.34 12.09
N TYR A 246 -7.16 15.00 12.71
CA TYR A 246 -6.74 14.68 14.07
C TYR A 246 -7.32 15.60 15.15
N HIS A 247 -7.54 16.88 14.87
CA HIS A 247 -8.05 17.82 15.88
C HIS A 247 -9.50 17.49 16.27
N LYS A 248 -10.34 17.13 15.29
CA LYS A 248 -11.76 16.85 15.53
C LYS A 248 -12.02 15.58 16.32
N ARG A 249 -11.08 14.62 16.30
CA ARG A 249 -11.21 13.34 17.02
C ARG A 249 -10.86 13.45 18.51
N SER A 250 -10.09 14.48 18.88
CA SER A 250 -9.58 14.67 20.24
C SER A 250 -10.52 15.45 21.14
N ALA A 251 -11.51 16.16 20.58
CA ALA A 251 -12.57 16.73 21.39
C ALA A 251 -13.34 15.55 22.00
N PRO A 252 -13.37 15.40 23.35
CA PRO A 252 -14.24 14.40 23.96
C PRO A 252 -15.61 14.67 23.38
N GLU A 253 -16.24 13.62 22.85
CA GLU A 253 -17.62 13.64 22.41
C GLU A 253 -18.46 13.95 23.66
N GLN A 254 -18.49 15.24 24.02
CA GLN A 254 -19.36 15.76 25.03
C GLN A 254 -20.72 15.46 24.46
N VAL A 255 -21.31 14.40 25.02
CA VAL A 255 -22.67 13.94 24.82
C VAL A 255 -23.47 15.20 24.56
N ARG A 256 -23.83 15.43 23.30
CA ARG A 256 -24.84 16.40 22.94
C ARG A 256 -26.13 15.80 23.50
N ILE A 257 -26.30 15.92 24.82
CA ILE A 257 -27.59 15.88 25.48
C ILE A 257 -28.29 17.06 24.86
N SER A 258 -28.98 16.75 23.77
CA SER A 258 -29.92 17.64 23.15
C SER A 258 -30.98 17.89 24.23
N LYS A 259 -30.78 18.94 25.03
CA LYS A 259 -31.86 19.54 25.79
C LYS A 259 -32.88 19.98 24.74
N LYS A 260 -33.81 19.09 24.41
CA LYS A 260 -35.13 19.43 23.87
C LYS A 260 -35.76 20.33 24.92
N VAL A 261 -35.47 21.62 24.82
CA VAL A 261 -36.32 22.66 25.39
C VAL A 261 -37.52 22.70 24.46
N SER A 262 -38.62 22.07 24.90
CA SER A 262 -39.92 22.20 24.28
C SER A 262 -40.29 23.69 24.26
N PRO A 263 -40.65 24.27 23.10
CA PRO A 263 -41.27 25.59 23.10
C PRO A 263 -42.71 25.45 23.61
N ASP A 264 -43.06 26.28 24.60
CA ASP A 264 -44.42 26.44 25.09
C ASP A 264 -45.39 26.76 23.94
N PRO A 265 -46.64 26.25 23.97
CA PRO A 265 -47.61 26.51 22.93
C PRO A 265 -48.18 27.93 23.09
N ILE A 266 -47.82 28.81 22.15
CA ILE A 266 -48.52 30.08 21.94
C ILE A 266 -49.97 29.76 21.54
N GLN A 267 -50.91 30.19 22.39
CA GLN A 267 -52.34 30.14 22.12
C GLN A 267 -52.67 31.10 20.96
N VAL A 268 -53.22 30.56 19.87
CA VAL A 268 -53.80 31.33 18.77
C VAL A 268 -55.32 31.10 18.79
N PRO A 269 -56.15 32.16 18.67
CA PRO A 269 -57.60 32.04 18.84
C PRO A 269 -58.27 31.35 17.64
N ARG A 270 -59.18 30.43 17.98
CA ARG A 270 -60.06 29.69 17.07
C ARG A 270 -60.95 30.64 16.25
N LYS A 271 -60.99 30.45 14.93
CA LYS A 271 -62.15 30.77 14.09
C LYS A 271 -62.80 29.48 13.61
N SER A 272 -64.10 29.42 13.85
CA SER A 272 -65.04 28.38 13.48
C SER A 272 -65.23 28.31 11.97
N THR A 273 -65.43 27.09 11.46
CA THR A 273 -66.42 26.76 10.43
C THR A 273 -66.57 25.24 10.34
N SER A 274 -67.73 24.83 9.89
CA SER A 274 -68.47 23.62 10.24
C SER A 274 -68.82 22.77 9.01
N PHE A 275 -69.28 21.52 9.26
CA PHE A 275 -69.92 20.54 8.36
C PHE A 275 -68.96 19.67 7.49
N HIS A 276 -69.12 18.35 7.29
CA HIS A 276 -70.09 17.32 7.73
C HIS A 276 -69.53 15.88 7.46
N GLN A 277 -69.93 14.91 8.30
CA GLN A 277 -70.14 13.44 8.11
C GLN A 277 -69.08 12.56 7.36
N GLY A 278 -68.72 11.34 7.74
CA GLY A 278 -69.14 10.41 8.80
C GLY A 278 -68.67 8.97 8.45
N ARG A 279 -68.36 8.12 9.44
CA ARG A 279 -68.74 6.68 9.54
C ARG A 279 -68.09 5.98 10.74
N GLN A 280 -68.87 5.05 11.30
CA GLN A 280 -68.76 4.23 12.53
C GLN A 280 -67.64 3.15 12.44
N SER A 281 -66.81 2.84 13.46
CA SER A 281 -66.97 2.01 14.71
C SER A 281 -66.78 0.47 14.48
N PRO A 282 -66.55 -0.43 15.48
CA PRO A 282 -65.61 -0.48 16.64
C PRO A 282 -64.95 -1.90 16.90
N HIS A 283 -64.28 -2.05 18.08
CA HIS A 283 -63.91 -3.27 18.87
C HIS A 283 -62.42 -3.68 18.88
N ALA A 284 -61.79 -4.20 19.95
CA ALA A 284 -62.11 -4.35 21.38
C ALA A 284 -60.84 -4.80 22.15
N ARG A 285 -60.84 -4.53 23.46
CA ARG A 285 -59.95 -5.01 24.55
C ARG A 285 -59.59 -6.51 24.48
N ARG A 286 -58.41 -6.89 24.97
CA ARG A 286 -58.26 -7.66 26.24
C ARG A 286 -56.82 -7.72 26.77
N HIS A 287 -56.76 -7.61 28.10
CA HIS A 287 -55.65 -7.89 29.01
C HIS A 287 -55.30 -9.39 29.02
N THR A 288 -54.08 -9.72 29.41
CA THR A 288 -53.82 -10.67 30.51
C THR A 288 -52.43 -10.47 31.10
N GLU A 289 -52.41 -10.37 32.41
CA GLU A 289 -51.27 -10.37 33.34
C GLU A 289 -50.69 -11.79 33.47
N SER A 290 -49.42 -11.89 33.85
CA SER A 290 -48.97 -12.90 34.82
C SER A 290 -47.63 -12.48 35.43
N GLU A 291 -47.70 -12.28 36.74
CA GLU A 291 -46.66 -11.92 37.69
C GLU A 291 -46.01 -13.20 38.30
N VAL A 292 -45.00 -13.00 39.15
CA VAL A 292 -44.50 -13.86 40.24
C VAL A 292 -43.08 -14.50 40.07
N ASP A 293 -42.06 -13.70 40.44
CA ASP A 293 -41.21 -13.85 41.68
C ASP A 293 -40.03 -14.89 41.80
N PRO A 294 -39.12 -14.76 42.81
CA PRO A 294 -37.71 -14.37 42.55
C PRO A 294 -36.58 -15.11 43.36
N TYR A 295 -35.31 -14.71 43.11
CA TYR A 295 -34.06 -14.85 43.94
C TYR A 295 -33.42 -16.26 44.11
N PRO A 296 -32.14 -16.43 44.61
CA PRO A 296 -31.22 -15.45 45.21
C PRO A 296 -29.74 -15.42 44.72
N ALA A 297 -29.03 -14.39 45.20
CA ALA A 297 -27.59 -14.16 45.12
C ALA A 297 -26.80 -14.85 46.27
N LYS A 298 -25.50 -15.13 46.03
CA LYS A 298 -24.31 -14.91 46.91
C LYS A 298 -23.17 -15.88 46.57
N THR A 299 -21.96 -15.38 46.31
CA THR A 299 -20.74 -15.72 47.09
C THR A 299 -19.53 -14.88 46.69
N GLN A 300 -18.91 -14.27 47.70
CA GLN A 300 -17.59 -13.63 47.70
C GLN A 300 -16.55 -14.61 48.26
N LYS A 301 -15.27 -14.46 47.85
CA LYS A 301 -13.98 -14.59 48.59
C LYS A 301 -12.85 -15.10 47.67
N PRO A 302 -11.56 -15.00 48.03
CA PRO A 302 -10.88 -13.93 48.77
C PRO A 302 -9.56 -13.46 48.09
N THR A 303 -9.10 -12.29 48.53
CA THR A 303 -7.74 -11.73 48.39
C THR A 303 -6.67 -12.59 49.04
N SER A 304 -5.49 -12.73 48.40
CA SER A 304 -4.24 -13.09 49.07
C SER A 304 -3.11 -12.10 48.72
N PHE A 305 -2.44 -11.66 49.79
CA PHE A 305 -1.22 -10.87 49.85
C PHE A 305 0.00 -11.78 49.65
N TYR A 306 1.03 -11.32 48.93
CA TYR A 306 2.43 -11.64 49.26
C TYR A 306 3.33 -10.47 48.86
N GLN A 307 4.03 -9.92 49.84
CA GLN A 307 5.19 -9.04 49.69
C GLN A 307 6.45 -9.88 49.44
N GLY A 308 7.38 -9.37 48.65
CA GLY A 308 8.71 -9.95 48.45
C GLY A 308 9.61 -9.02 47.63
N SER A 309 10.47 -8.32 48.34
CA SER A 309 11.42 -7.28 47.90
C SER A 309 12.60 -7.82 47.08
N GLY A 310 13.19 -7.01 46.19
CA GLY A 310 14.65 -7.05 45.97
C GLY A 310 15.21 -6.85 44.54
N VAL A 311 15.66 -5.62 44.28
CA VAL A 311 16.94 -5.20 43.65
C VAL A 311 17.17 -5.27 42.11
N VAL A 312 17.72 -4.13 41.64
CA VAL A 312 18.61 -3.84 40.49
C VAL A 312 17.96 -3.22 39.24
N ASN A 313 18.29 -1.94 39.09
CA ASN A 313 17.98 -1.01 38.02
C ASN A 313 18.80 -1.35 36.75
N LYS A 314 18.13 -1.74 35.66
CA LYS A 314 18.66 -1.73 34.29
C LYS A 314 17.57 -1.25 33.33
N GLN A 315 17.97 -0.34 32.42
CA GLN A 315 17.11 0.35 31.45
C GLN A 315 16.30 -0.64 30.57
N PRO A 316 15.02 -0.36 30.24
CA PRO A 316 14.24 -1.26 29.41
C PRO A 316 14.38 -0.92 27.91
N SER A 317 14.98 -1.84 27.16
CA SER A 317 14.68 -2.04 25.74
C SER A 317 13.29 -2.69 25.62
N HIS A 318 12.30 -1.92 25.19
CA HIS A 318 10.95 -2.44 24.97
C HIS A 318 10.85 -3.18 23.63
N ARG A 319 10.84 -4.52 23.66
CA ARG A 319 10.11 -5.35 22.69
C ARG A 319 9.31 -6.38 23.49
N ARG A 320 8.03 -6.10 23.75
CA ARG A 320 7.10 -7.04 24.39
C ARG A 320 6.67 -8.08 23.36
N ARG A 321 7.13 -9.31 23.53
CA ARG A 321 6.65 -10.51 22.85
C ARG A 321 5.39 -11.00 23.58
N VAL A 322 4.24 -10.97 22.91
CA VAL A 322 3.01 -11.60 23.42
C VAL A 322 3.14 -13.11 23.16
N THR A 323 3.27 -13.90 24.22
CA THR A 323 3.14 -15.36 24.16
C THR A 323 1.67 -15.73 24.21
N ILE A 324 1.13 -16.20 23.08
CA ILE A 324 -0.16 -16.89 23.02
C ILE A 324 0.11 -18.36 23.33
N ALA A 325 -0.59 -18.90 24.33
CA ALA A 325 -0.56 -20.32 24.68
C ALA A 325 -1.31 -21.13 23.61
N GLU A 326 -0.62 -22.08 22.97
CA GLU A 326 -1.22 -23.09 22.09
C GLU A 326 -2.09 -24.04 22.92
N ALA A 327 -3.38 -24.12 22.56
CA ALA A 327 -4.26 -25.22 22.96
C ALA A 327 -4.22 -26.30 21.87
N GLU A 328 -3.97 -27.54 22.28
CA GLU A 328 -3.95 -28.72 21.41
C GLU A 328 -5.31 -28.94 20.72
N PRO A 329 -5.35 -29.29 19.41
CA PRO A 329 -6.59 -29.69 18.76
C PRO A 329 -6.88 -31.19 18.96
N PRO A 330 -8.16 -31.59 19.01
CA PRO A 330 -8.55 -32.99 19.21
C PRO A 330 -8.30 -33.83 17.94
N SER A 331 -7.85 -35.06 18.17
CA SER A 331 -7.58 -36.08 17.17
C SER A 331 -8.86 -36.55 16.46
N ILE A 332 -9.01 -36.19 15.19
CA ILE A 332 -10.06 -36.75 14.32
C ILE A 332 -9.49 -37.94 13.55
N ASN A 333 -9.96 -39.12 13.95
CA ASN A 333 -9.66 -40.41 13.38
C ASN A 333 -10.45 -40.58 12.05
N ARG A 334 -9.80 -40.37 10.89
CA ARG A 334 -10.38 -40.70 9.57
C ARG A 334 -9.59 -41.81 8.91
N LYS A 335 -10.21 -43.00 8.87
CA LYS A 335 -9.81 -44.14 8.04
C LYS A 335 -9.91 -43.75 6.57
N SER A 336 -8.81 -43.87 5.82
CA SER A 336 -8.79 -43.82 4.36
C SER A 336 -8.76 -45.24 3.79
N PRO A 337 -9.44 -45.55 2.69
CA PRO A 337 -9.40 -46.87 2.06
C PRO A 337 -8.11 -47.04 1.24
N SER A 338 -7.54 -48.24 1.35
CA SER A 338 -6.42 -48.77 0.58
C SER A 338 -6.70 -48.75 -0.93
N PHE A 339 -5.79 -48.14 -1.70
CA PHE A 339 -5.69 -48.37 -3.14
C PHE A 339 -4.50 -49.29 -3.43
N GLN A 340 -4.77 -50.30 -4.24
CA GLN A 340 -3.91 -51.43 -4.57
C GLN A 340 -2.77 -51.07 -5.53
N ASP A 341 -1.69 -51.84 -5.38
CA ASP A 341 -0.43 -51.83 -6.11
C ASP A 341 -0.58 -51.99 -7.63
N VAL A 342 0.22 -51.22 -8.38
CA VAL A 342 0.58 -51.50 -9.78
C VAL A 342 2.10 -51.37 -9.91
N PRO A 343 2.82 -52.39 -10.44
CA PRO A 343 4.28 -52.44 -10.42
C PRO A 343 4.91 -51.64 -11.59
N PRO A 344 6.09 -51.04 -11.41
CA PRO A 344 6.78 -50.38 -12.52
C PRO A 344 7.51 -51.40 -13.40
N LYS A 345 7.37 -51.20 -14.72
CA LYS A 345 8.02 -51.97 -15.77
C LYS A 345 9.51 -51.66 -15.83
N ASN A 346 10.29 -52.74 -15.87
CA ASN A 346 11.72 -52.80 -16.09
C ASN A 346 12.13 -52.16 -17.44
N PHE A 347 13.07 -51.20 -17.40
CA PHE A 347 13.91 -50.89 -18.56
C PHE A 347 15.35 -51.29 -18.26
N ARG A 348 15.75 -52.43 -18.85
CA ARG A 348 17.15 -52.86 -19.00
C ARG A 348 17.85 -51.92 -19.98
N ARG A 349 19.02 -51.40 -19.62
CA ARG A 349 20.08 -51.19 -20.62
C ARG A 349 21.45 -51.58 -20.08
N SER A 350 22.08 -52.37 -20.93
CA SER A 350 23.32 -53.12 -20.89
C SER A 350 24.55 -52.46 -20.27
N THR A 351 25.26 -53.32 -19.56
CA THR A 351 26.67 -53.33 -19.18
C THR A 351 27.63 -53.28 -20.37
N SER A 352 28.77 -52.61 -20.20
CA SER A 352 30.04 -53.00 -20.81
C SER A 352 31.17 -52.69 -19.83
N ALA A 353 31.83 -53.76 -19.38
CA ALA A 353 33.02 -53.76 -18.53
C ALA A 353 34.29 -53.70 -19.38
N MET A 354 35.37 -53.14 -18.81
CA MET A 354 36.70 -53.79 -18.70
C MET A 354 37.72 -52.81 -18.07
N ASP A 355 38.24 -53.25 -16.94
CA ASP A 355 39.33 -52.77 -16.05
C ASP A 355 40.76 -52.95 -16.68
N PRO A 356 41.90 -52.90 -15.94
CA PRO A 356 42.56 -51.85 -15.12
C PRO A 356 44.11 -51.84 -15.43
N PRO A 357 45.11 -51.68 -14.51
CA PRO A 357 45.24 -51.08 -13.15
C PRO A 357 46.51 -50.17 -12.96
N GLU A 358 46.83 -49.88 -11.67
CA GLU A 358 48.11 -49.42 -11.04
C GLU A 358 48.15 -47.92 -10.64
N ASP A 359 48.60 -47.47 -9.45
CA ASP A 359 49.18 -48.12 -8.26
C ASP A 359 49.16 -47.15 -7.03
N SER A 360 49.18 -47.76 -5.84
CA SER A 360 49.90 -47.35 -4.62
C SER A 360 49.66 -46.00 -3.87
N SER A 361 49.25 -46.21 -2.62
CA SER A 361 49.96 -45.82 -1.37
C SER A 361 49.61 -44.53 -0.60
N ASP A 362 49.14 -44.78 0.63
CA ASP A 362 49.58 -44.23 1.93
C ASP A 362 49.60 -42.73 2.22
N GLY A 363 49.09 -42.37 3.41
CA GLY A 363 49.46 -41.10 4.05
C GLY A 363 48.62 -40.66 5.24
N ARG A 364 48.95 -41.17 6.42
CA ARG A 364 48.42 -40.81 7.74
C ARG A 364 48.58 -39.33 8.15
N GLN A 365 47.62 -38.91 8.99
CA GLN A 365 47.77 -38.18 10.27
C GLN A 365 48.08 -36.68 10.36
N ASN A 366 47.23 -36.04 11.21
CA ASN A 366 47.52 -35.06 12.26
C ASN A 366 47.94 -33.62 11.89
N TYR A 367 47.07 -32.66 12.21
CA TYR A 367 47.49 -31.34 12.69
C TYR A 367 46.69 -30.90 13.92
N ARG A 368 47.39 -30.88 15.06
CA ARG A 368 47.05 -30.11 16.26
C ARG A 368 48.35 -29.46 16.72
N LYS A 369 48.42 -28.13 16.73
CA LYS A 369 49.05 -27.34 17.80
C LYS A 369 48.88 -25.84 17.58
N ALA A 370 48.50 -25.20 18.69
CA ALA A 370 48.42 -23.78 18.92
C ALA A 370 49.80 -23.13 18.96
N GLN A 371 49.85 -21.81 18.73
CA GLN A 371 50.82 -20.94 19.41
C GLN A 371 50.27 -19.52 19.53
N SER A 372 50.15 -19.10 20.79
CA SER A 372 50.00 -17.74 21.31
C SER A 372 51.31 -16.97 21.22
N PHE A 373 51.26 -15.67 20.90
CA PHE A 373 52.29 -14.72 21.33
C PHE A 373 51.66 -13.39 21.76
N HIS A 374 51.89 -13.04 23.03
CA HIS A 374 51.78 -11.69 23.57
C HIS A 374 53.03 -10.90 23.20
N HIS A 375 52.86 -9.66 22.73
CA HIS A 375 53.86 -8.61 22.96
C HIS A 375 53.18 -7.25 23.11
N ALA A 376 53.43 -6.64 24.27
CA ALA A 376 53.12 -5.25 24.59
C ALA A 376 54.37 -4.42 24.39
N GLN A 377 54.24 -3.18 23.89
CA GLN A 377 55.12 -2.03 24.13
C GLN A 377 54.53 -0.79 23.41
N THR A 378 53.99 0.16 24.17
CA THR A 378 54.57 1.48 24.55
C THR A 378 54.36 2.60 23.53
N GLU A 379 53.75 3.69 24.00
CA GLU A 379 53.56 4.99 23.33
C GLU A 379 54.90 5.62 22.87
N PRO A 380 54.86 6.64 21.97
CA PRO A 380 54.85 8.01 22.52
C PRO A 380 53.97 9.03 21.79
N LYS A 381 53.61 10.05 22.58
CA LYS A 381 52.94 11.31 22.24
C LYS A 381 53.72 12.17 21.23
N THR A 382 53.00 12.87 20.37
CA THR A 382 53.38 14.17 19.74
C THR A 382 52.10 14.75 19.13
N ALA A 383 51.54 15.83 19.64
CA ALA A 383 51.93 17.23 19.57
C ALA A 383 50.92 18.01 18.70
N GLN A 384 50.39 19.06 19.31
CA GLN A 384 49.39 19.99 18.82
C GLN A 384 49.78 20.63 17.48
N LYS A 385 48.78 20.86 16.62
CA LYS A 385 48.77 22.00 15.69
C LYS A 385 47.34 22.46 15.45
N SER A 386 46.97 23.48 16.21
CA SER A 386 45.86 24.40 15.92
C SER A 386 46.06 25.04 14.55
N LYS A 387 45.02 25.01 13.72
CA LYS A 387 44.92 25.88 12.54
C LYS A 387 43.68 26.75 12.70
N SER A 388 43.96 28.03 12.88
CA SER A 388 43.07 29.17 12.79
C SER A 388 42.31 29.18 11.46
N PHE A 389 40.99 29.24 11.52
CA PHE A 389 40.16 29.57 10.36
C PHE A 389 40.09 31.09 10.23
N HIS A 390 40.42 31.58 9.03
CA HIS A 390 40.33 32.99 8.68
C HIS A 390 38.87 33.38 8.47
N ASP A 391 38.50 34.42 9.20
CA ASP A 391 37.38 35.31 9.02
C ASP A 391 37.35 35.87 7.58
N ARG A 392 36.21 35.72 6.89
CA ARG A 392 35.92 36.38 5.60
C ARG A 392 34.63 37.17 5.76
N GLN A 393 34.79 38.41 6.21
CA GLN A 393 33.85 39.49 6.01
C GLN A 393 33.59 39.66 4.50
N ARG A 394 32.31 39.68 4.11
CA ARG A 394 31.85 40.21 2.82
C ARG A 394 31.13 41.52 3.11
N ASP A 395 31.69 42.61 2.61
CA ASP A 395 30.98 43.87 2.45
C ASP A 395 29.93 43.78 1.32
N PRO A 396 28.81 44.50 1.41
CA PRO A 396 27.80 44.56 0.37
C PRO A 396 28.09 45.70 -0.63
N GLU A 397 28.27 45.35 -1.90
CA GLU A 397 28.24 46.33 -2.98
C GLU A 397 26.78 46.71 -3.32
N THR A 398 26.46 47.97 -3.04
CA THR A 398 25.35 48.72 -3.61
C THR A 398 25.50 48.87 -5.13
N ILE A 399 24.56 48.30 -5.89
CA ILE A 399 24.31 48.69 -7.29
C ILE A 399 22.86 49.17 -7.38
N SER A 400 22.74 50.49 -7.51
CA SER A 400 21.55 51.17 -8.01
C SER A 400 21.63 51.20 -9.52
N LEU A 401 20.54 50.89 -10.24
CA LEU A 401 20.19 51.53 -11.51
C LEU A 401 18.79 51.12 -11.98
N ASP A 402 18.06 52.16 -12.35
CA ASP A 402 16.72 52.24 -12.91
C ASP A 402 16.46 51.33 -14.10
N SER A 403 15.19 50.94 -14.28
CA SER A 403 14.38 51.19 -15.50
C SER A 403 13.27 50.14 -15.64
N ALA A 404 12.02 50.57 -15.44
CA ALA A 404 10.83 49.77 -15.70
C ALA A 404 10.45 49.78 -17.20
N PRO A 405 10.09 48.64 -17.81
CA PRO A 405 9.35 48.65 -19.05
C PRO A 405 7.84 48.47 -18.82
N SER A 406 7.11 49.37 -19.47
CA SER A 406 5.66 49.49 -19.57
C SER A 406 4.95 48.21 -20.06
N LYS A 407 3.83 47.89 -19.41
CA LYS A 407 2.86 46.84 -19.79
C LYS A 407 2.21 47.14 -21.16
N PRO A 408 2.06 46.16 -22.06
CA PRO A 408 1.21 46.32 -23.23
C PRO A 408 -0.28 46.14 -22.86
N LYS A 409 -1.10 47.07 -23.35
CA LYS A 409 -2.57 47.04 -23.23
C LYS A 409 -3.14 45.91 -24.07
N LEU A 410 -3.83 44.96 -23.42
CA LEU A 410 -4.57 43.89 -24.09
C LEU A 410 -5.87 44.46 -24.68
N THR A 411 -5.98 44.41 -26.01
CA THR A 411 -7.18 44.76 -26.77
C THR A 411 -8.31 43.75 -26.57
N LYS A 412 -9.53 44.28 -26.37
CA LYS A 412 -10.79 43.53 -26.25
C LYS A 412 -11.00 42.59 -27.44
N ARG A 413 -11.05 41.29 -27.19
CA ARG A 413 -11.42 40.25 -28.16
C ARG A 413 -12.94 40.15 -28.21
N GLN A 414 -13.48 40.27 -29.42
CA GLN A 414 -14.90 40.13 -29.74
C GLN A 414 -15.43 38.76 -29.31
N THR A 415 -16.58 38.76 -28.65
CA THR A 415 -17.37 37.58 -28.33
C THR A 415 -18.11 37.12 -29.58
N SER A 416 -17.69 35.99 -30.16
CA SER A 416 -18.46 35.26 -31.17
C SER A 416 -19.55 34.43 -30.49
N SER A 417 -20.76 34.49 -31.04
CA SER A 417 -21.95 33.79 -30.57
C SER A 417 -21.78 32.27 -30.61
N PHE A 418 -21.96 31.63 -29.46
CA PHE A 418 -22.11 30.18 -29.38
C PHE A 418 -23.54 29.77 -29.78
N HIS A 419 -23.61 28.76 -30.64
CA HIS A 419 -24.84 28.07 -31.02
C HIS A 419 -25.45 27.29 -29.85
N ASP A 420 -26.79 27.27 -29.78
CA ASP A 420 -27.61 26.51 -28.84
C ASP A 420 -27.31 24.98 -28.88
N PRO A 421 -26.97 24.35 -27.74
CA PRO A 421 -26.69 22.91 -27.66
C PRO A 421 -27.96 22.03 -27.49
N CYS A 422 -29.16 22.57 -27.71
CA CYS A 422 -30.39 21.90 -27.28
C CYS A 422 -30.90 20.77 -28.22
N LYS A 423 -30.31 20.58 -29.41
CA LYS A 423 -30.83 19.60 -30.41
C LYS A 423 -30.10 18.25 -30.47
N SER A 424 -28.90 18.09 -29.92
CA SER A 424 -28.16 16.81 -29.96
C SER A 424 -28.61 15.80 -28.90
N SER A 425 -29.30 16.24 -27.84
CA SER A 425 -29.77 15.39 -26.74
C SER A 425 -30.89 14.42 -27.15
N THR A 426 -31.74 14.79 -28.11
CA THR A 426 -32.93 13.98 -28.47
C THR A 426 -32.59 12.78 -29.36
N ILE A 427 -31.70 12.97 -30.34
CA ILE A 427 -31.34 11.93 -31.32
C ILE A 427 -30.62 10.73 -30.64
N ILE A 428 -29.84 11.00 -29.60
CA ILE A 428 -29.04 9.98 -28.91
C ILE A 428 -29.90 9.15 -27.94
N LYS A 429 -30.96 9.74 -27.35
CA LYS A 429 -31.94 8.97 -26.58
C LYS A 429 -32.62 7.92 -27.45
N GLU A 430 -32.89 8.23 -28.71
CA GLU A 430 -33.50 7.30 -29.67
C GLU A 430 -32.55 6.18 -30.09
N GLU A 431 -31.25 6.45 -30.30
CA GLU A 431 -30.28 5.40 -30.69
C GLU A 431 -29.96 4.44 -29.52
N LEU A 432 -29.80 4.97 -28.31
CA LEU A 432 -29.68 4.15 -27.10
C LEU A 432 -30.98 3.41 -26.82
N GLN A 433 -32.15 4.04 -27.01
CA GLN A 433 -33.44 3.35 -26.91
C GLN A 433 -33.57 2.24 -27.96
N ALA A 434 -33.14 2.44 -29.20
CA ALA A 434 -33.25 1.43 -30.25
C ALA A 434 -32.36 0.21 -29.94
N SER A 435 -31.14 0.46 -29.46
CA SER A 435 -30.25 -0.61 -28.97
C SER A 435 -30.84 -1.31 -27.74
N LEU A 436 -31.41 -0.55 -26.81
CA LEU A 436 -32.12 -1.04 -25.63
C LEU A 436 -33.32 -1.92 -25.96
N PHE A 437 -34.15 -1.47 -26.91
CA PHE A 437 -35.31 -2.21 -27.38
C PHE A 437 -34.85 -3.51 -28.03
N ALA A 438 -33.88 -3.47 -28.95
CA ALA A 438 -33.33 -4.68 -29.56
C ALA A 438 -32.73 -5.66 -28.53
N PHE A 439 -32.14 -5.15 -27.44
CA PHE A 439 -31.53 -5.97 -26.40
C PHE A 439 -32.58 -6.75 -25.57
N PHE A 440 -33.78 -6.20 -25.38
CA PHE A 440 -34.84 -6.78 -24.53
C PHE A 440 -36.12 -7.22 -25.27
N ASP A 441 -36.24 -7.04 -26.60
CA ASP A 441 -37.48 -7.33 -27.36
C ASP A 441 -37.76 -8.85 -27.56
N GLU A 442 -36.77 -9.71 -27.34
CA GLU A 442 -36.99 -11.16 -27.43
C GLU A 442 -37.61 -11.69 -26.13
N LYS A 443 -38.90 -12.06 -26.19
CA LYS A 443 -39.70 -12.77 -25.17
C LYS A 443 -39.10 -12.72 -23.74
N PRO A 444 -39.50 -11.75 -22.91
CA PRO A 444 -38.93 -11.47 -21.58
C PRO A 444 -38.93 -12.62 -20.55
N GLN A 445 -39.54 -13.78 -20.86
CA GLN A 445 -39.88 -14.78 -19.85
C GLN A 445 -38.78 -15.81 -19.55
N GLU A 446 -37.62 -15.80 -20.23
CA GLU A 446 -36.61 -16.86 -20.00
C GLU A 446 -35.16 -16.39 -19.79
N ARG A 447 -34.85 -15.08 -19.92
CA ARG A 447 -33.46 -14.62 -19.72
C ARG A 447 -33.14 -14.45 -18.24
N SER A 448 -32.07 -15.12 -17.79
CA SER A 448 -31.50 -14.90 -16.45
C SER A 448 -30.65 -13.63 -16.41
N LEU A 449 -30.52 -13.00 -15.24
CA LEU A 449 -29.66 -11.82 -15.05
C LEU A 449 -28.18 -12.13 -15.42
N GLY A 450 -27.71 -13.34 -15.11
CA GLY A 450 -26.37 -13.80 -15.51
C GLY A 450 -26.18 -13.86 -17.03
N THR A 451 -27.20 -14.29 -17.76
CA THR A 451 -27.18 -14.31 -19.23
C THR A 451 -27.06 -12.89 -19.79
N VAL A 452 -27.88 -11.97 -19.26
CA VAL A 452 -27.87 -10.54 -19.66
C VAL A 452 -26.51 -9.89 -19.40
N ILE A 453 -25.91 -10.13 -18.24
CA ILE A 453 -24.58 -9.61 -17.90
C ILE A 453 -23.52 -10.22 -18.83
N LYS A 454 -23.61 -11.51 -19.17
CA LYS A 454 -22.68 -12.16 -20.10
C LYS A 454 -22.77 -11.58 -21.51
N GLU A 455 -23.98 -11.35 -22.01
CA GLU A 455 -24.23 -10.73 -23.32
C GLU A 455 -23.72 -9.28 -23.39
N TRP A 456 -23.83 -8.52 -22.29
CA TRP A 456 -23.24 -7.19 -22.18
C TRP A 456 -21.72 -7.21 -22.11
N SER A 457 -21.15 -8.12 -21.31
CA SER A 457 -19.70 -8.14 -21.05
C SER A 457 -18.88 -8.75 -22.18
N HIS A 458 -19.45 -9.69 -22.95
CA HIS A 458 -18.73 -10.46 -23.95
C HIS A 458 -19.31 -10.28 -25.36
N GLU A 459 -18.44 -10.42 -26.36
CA GLU A 459 -18.82 -10.65 -27.75
C GLU A 459 -19.33 -12.09 -27.94
N PRO A 460 -20.05 -12.41 -29.03
CA PRO A 460 -20.53 -13.77 -29.31
C PRO A 460 -19.41 -14.84 -29.40
N ASN A 461 -18.17 -14.41 -29.67
CA ASN A 461 -16.98 -15.26 -29.69
C ASN A 461 -16.43 -15.57 -28.28
N GLY A 462 -17.04 -15.04 -27.22
CA GLY A 462 -16.60 -15.19 -25.83
C GLY A 462 -15.44 -14.28 -25.42
N LYS A 463 -15.02 -13.33 -26.26
CA LYS A 463 -14.03 -12.30 -25.91
C LYS A 463 -14.71 -11.17 -25.14
N LEU A 464 -14.03 -10.63 -24.14
CA LEU A 464 -14.49 -9.46 -23.41
C LEU A 464 -14.61 -8.24 -24.36
N ARG A 465 -15.72 -7.51 -24.28
CA ARG A 465 -15.92 -6.29 -25.09
C ARG A 465 -14.89 -5.22 -24.69
N PRO A 466 -14.50 -4.32 -25.61
CA PRO A 466 -13.62 -3.19 -25.28
C PRO A 466 -14.16 -2.35 -24.12
N LEU A 467 -13.26 -1.88 -23.24
CA LEU A 467 -13.62 -1.10 -22.05
C LEU A 467 -14.51 0.12 -22.38
N GLU A 468 -14.26 0.80 -23.49
CA GLU A 468 -15.09 1.90 -23.97
C GLU A 468 -16.55 1.49 -24.17
N MET A 469 -16.79 0.36 -24.83
CA MET A 469 -18.13 -0.16 -25.11
C MET A 469 -18.83 -0.59 -23.82
N LEU A 470 -18.12 -1.27 -22.91
CA LEU A 470 -18.66 -1.64 -21.60
C LEU A 470 -19.15 -0.41 -20.83
N LEU A 471 -18.36 0.66 -20.81
CA LEU A 471 -18.72 1.90 -20.11
C LEU A 471 -19.91 2.62 -20.74
N LEU A 472 -19.98 2.66 -22.08
CA LEU A 472 -21.09 3.28 -22.82
C LEU A 472 -22.40 2.51 -22.64
N GLU A 473 -22.35 1.18 -22.61
CA GLU A 473 -23.52 0.32 -22.54
C GLU A 473 -23.92 -0.05 -21.11
N ALA A 474 -23.10 0.24 -20.09
CA ALA A 474 -23.43 -0.01 -18.69
C ALA A 474 -24.84 0.46 -18.25
N PRO A 475 -25.36 1.64 -18.68
CA PRO A 475 -26.73 2.07 -18.35
C PRO A 475 -27.84 1.14 -18.85
N VAL A 476 -27.56 0.26 -19.82
CA VAL A 476 -28.52 -0.74 -20.32
C VAL A 476 -28.81 -1.81 -19.27
N LEU A 477 -27.81 -2.14 -18.45
CA LEU A 477 -27.95 -3.10 -17.36
C LEU A 477 -28.67 -2.54 -16.13
N LEU A 478 -28.77 -1.22 -16.01
CA LEU A 478 -29.32 -0.56 -14.82
C LEU A 478 -30.84 -0.35 -14.96
N PRO A 479 -31.59 -0.35 -13.85
CA PRO A 479 -32.99 0.09 -13.87
C PRO A 479 -33.11 1.55 -14.34
N PRO A 480 -34.20 1.93 -15.04
CA PRO A 480 -35.38 1.12 -15.37
C PRO A 480 -35.21 0.24 -16.63
N ASN A 481 -34.05 0.31 -17.30
CA ASN A 481 -33.83 -0.36 -18.58
C ASN A 481 -33.77 -1.89 -18.46
N ASN A 482 -33.25 -2.40 -17.35
CA ASN A 482 -33.20 -3.83 -17.05
C ASN A 482 -34.35 -4.24 -16.11
N PRO A 483 -35.43 -4.87 -16.60
CA PRO A 483 -36.58 -5.24 -15.78
C PRO A 483 -36.28 -6.38 -14.80
N LEU A 484 -35.16 -7.10 -14.98
CA LEU A 484 -34.73 -8.18 -14.08
C LEU A 484 -34.21 -7.65 -12.74
N VAL A 485 -33.91 -6.36 -12.65
CA VAL A 485 -33.38 -5.72 -11.43
C VAL A 485 -34.38 -4.66 -10.98
N LYS A 486 -34.84 -4.76 -9.73
CA LYS A 486 -35.75 -3.76 -9.15
C LYS A 486 -35.06 -2.39 -9.12
N HIS A 487 -35.82 -1.33 -9.40
CA HIS A 487 -35.32 0.04 -9.27
C HIS A 487 -34.87 0.34 -7.83
N HIS A 488 -33.83 1.18 -7.71
CA HIS A 488 -33.31 1.68 -6.46
C HIS A 488 -32.67 3.06 -6.71
N GLU A 489 -32.88 4.02 -5.81
CA GLU A 489 -32.39 5.41 -5.96
C GLU A 489 -30.86 5.50 -6.11
N TYR A 490 -30.14 4.48 -5.67
CA TYR A 490 -28.69 4.38 -5.87
C TYR A 490 -28.30 4.40 -7.35
N PHE A 491 -29.06 3.72 -8.21
CA PHE A 491 -28.76 3.66 -9.64
C PHE A 491 -28.97 4.99 -10.35
N ASP A 492 -29.84 5.86 -9.83
CA ASP A 492 -30.09 7.20 -10.39
C ASP A 492 -28.86 8.12 -10.28
N LYS A 493 -27.90 7.77 -9.41
CA LYS A 493 -26.62 8.48 -9.28
C LYS A 493 -25.62 8.11 -10.38
N TRP A 494 -25.92 7.10 -11.20
CA TRP A 494 -25.07 6.72 -12.33
C TRP A 494 -25.03 7.84 -13.38
N LYS A 495 -23.82 8.20 -13.81
CA LYS A 495 -23.64 9.22 -14.85
C LYS A 495 -23.62 8.55 -16.20
N ILE A 496 -24.61 8.86 -17.03
CA ILE A 496 -24.66 8.42 -18.43
C ILE A 496 -23.46 9.03 -19.18
N LEU A 497 -22.76 8.18 -19.92
CA LEU A 497 -21.62 8.57 -20.74
C LEU A 497 -22.08 8.67 -22.18
N HIS A 498 -21.64 9.71 -22.88
CA HIS A 498 -21.97 9.90 -24.29
C HIS A 498 -20.80 9.44 -25.16
N ARG A 499 -21.11 8.79 -26.29
CA ARG A 499 -20.11 8.32 -27.26
C ARG A 499 -19.18 9.44 -27.73
N ASP A 500 -19.72 10.66 -27.88
CA ASP A 500 -18.94 11.81 -28.31
C ASP A 500 -17.90 12.25 -27.27
N SER A 501 -18.05 11.87 -26.00
CA SER A 501 -17.03 12.14 -24.96
C SER A 501 -15.69 11.44 -25.22
N PHE A 502 -15.68 10.42 -26.10
CA PHE A 502 -14.50 9.65 -26.47
C PHE A 502 -13.97 10.01 -27.88
N LYS A 503 -14.70 10.79 -28.68
CA LYS A 503 -14.26 11.14 -30.05
C LYS A 503 -13.30 12.32 -30.12
N ASP A 504 -13.28 13.20 -29.12
CA ASP A 504 -12.57 14.49 -29.17
C ASP A 504 -11.07 14.40 -28.81
N GLY A 505 -10.33 13.48 -29.42
CA GLY A 505 -8.89 13.33 -29.19
C GLY A 505 -8.13 13.12 -30.49
N ASP A 506 -7.35 14.11 -30.92
CA ASP A 506 -6.48 14.02 -32.10
C ASP A 506 -5.35 12.97 -31.94
N CYS A 507 -5.21 12.37 -30.76
CA CYS A 507 -4.24 11.31 -30.47
C CYS A 507 -4.91 10.16 -29.70
N ALA A 508 -4.62 8.92 -30.12
CA ALA A 508 -5.11 7.69 -29.49
C ALA A 508 -4.81 7.66 -27.97
N ASP A 509 -3.61 8.09 -27.57
CA ASP A 509 -3.19 8.11 -26.16
C ASP A 509 -4.08 9.00 -25.29
N ALA A 510 -4.56 10.12 -25.85
CA ALA A 510 -5.44 11.04 -25.12
C ALA A 510 -6.83 10.44 -24.88
N ASN A 511 -7.30 9.56 -25.76
CA ASN A 511 -8.56 8.86 -25.58
C ASN A 511 -8.44 7.77 -24.51
N ASP A 512 -7.36 6.99 -24.52
CA ASP A 512 -7.10 5.97 -23.51
C ASP A 512 -7.06 6.54 -22.10
N ASP A 513 -6.44 7.72 -21.92
CA ASP A 513 -6.42 8.41 -20.64
C ASP A 513 -7.82 8.85 -20.17
N LYS A 514 -8.68 9.29 -21.10
CA LYS A 514 -10.09 9.63 -20.80
C LYS A 514 -10.86 8.37 -20.39
N ILE A 515 -10.75 7.30 -21.16
CA ILE A 515 -11.39 6.00 -20.89
C ILE A 515 -10.98 5.50 -19.50
N ARG A 516 -9.67 5.50 -19.19
CA ARG A 516 -9.16 5.10 -17.86
C ARG A 516 -9.70 5.97 -16.73
N LYS A 517 -9.81 7.29 -16.94
CA LYS A 517 -10.40 8.22 -15.95
C LYS A 517 -11.86 7.91 -15.68
N VAL A 518 -12.64 7.62 -16.72
CA VAL A 518 -14.05 7.29 -16.62
C VAL A 518 -14.22 5.92 -15.94
N ALA A 519 -13.46 4.91 -16.37
CA ALA A 519 -13.44 3.58 -15.76
C ALA A 519 -13.18 3.65 -14.25
N ARG A 520 -12.22 4.46 -13.79
CA ARG A 520 -11.96 4.67 -12.35
C ARG A 520 -13.17 5.24 -11.60
N LYS A 521 -13.90 6.19 -12.20
CA LYS A 521 -15.10 6.76 -11.58
C LYS A 521 -16.24 5.74 -11.50
N CYS A 522 -16.46 4.98 -12.56
CA CYS A 522 -17.44 3.88 -12.58
C CYS A 522 -17.08 2.81 -11.54
N LYS A 523 -15.80 2.43 -11.46
CA LYS A 523 -15.29 1.54 -10.42
C LYS A 523 -15.61 2.07 -9.02
N ILE A 524 -15.25 3.31 -8.69
CA ILE A 524 -15.55 3.87 -7.36
C ILE A 524 -17.04 3.77 -7.03
N PHE A 525 -17.92 4.00 -8.01
CA PHE A 525 -19.36 3.82 -7.83
C PHE A 525 -19.74 2.35 -7.59
N LEU A 526 -19.14 1.41 -8.32
CA LEU A 526 -19.45 -0.02 -8.24
C LEU A 526 -18.75 -0.75 -7.08
N HIS A 527 -17.86 -0.10 -6.32
CA HIS A 527 -17.12 -0.74 -5.24
C HIS A 527 -18.05 -1.21 -4.10
N PRO A 528 -17.91 -2.45 -3.57
CA PRO A 528 -18.77 -2.99 -2.51
C PRO A 528 -18.94 -2.08 -1.29
N ASP A 529 -17.87 -1.44 -0.82
CA ASP A 529 -17.91 -0.48 0.31
C ASP A 529 -18.77 0.77 0.07
N LYS A 530 -19.17 1.04 -1.18
CA LYS A 530 -20.03 2.19 -1.52
C LYS A 530 -21.49 1.80 -1.69
N TRP A 531 -21.84 0.53 -1.55
CA TRP A 531 -23.20 0.06 -1.75
C TRP A 531 -24.07 0.36 -0.52
N PRO A 532 -25.32 0.79 -0.73
CA PRO A 532 -26.32 0.84 0.32
C PRO A 532 -26.61 -0.56 0.88
N SER A 533 -26.85 -0.65 2.19
CA SER A 533 -27.13 -1.92 2.88
C SER A 533 -28.49 -2.53 2.50
N ASP A 534 -29.41 -1.71 1.96
CA ASP A 534 -30.76 -2.06 1.57
C ASP A 534 -30.90 -2.56 0.13
N LEU A 535 -29.79 -2.71 -0.60
CA LEU A 535 -29.80 -3.39 -1.89
C LEU A 535 -30.21 -4.86 -1.73
N ASN A 536 -31.05 -5.33 -2.65
CA ASN A 536 -31.39 -6.76 -2.74
C ASN A 536 -30.28 -7.57 -3.43
N GLU A 537 -30.41 -8.89 -3.41
CA GLU A 537 -29.37 -9.80 -3.92
C GLU A 537 -29.14 -9.65 -5.43
N ASP A 538 -30.18 -9.45 -6.23
CA ASP A 538 -30.03 -9.24 -7.68
C ASP A 538 -29.30 -7.93 -8.00
N GLN A 539 -29.56 -6.88 -7.22
CA GLN A 539 -28.89 -5.58 -7.33
C GLN A 539 -27.41 -5.68 -6.96
N LYS A 540 -27.08 -6.36 -5.84
CA LYS A 540 -25.69 -6.60 -5.43
C LYS A 540 -24.96 -7.47 -6.45
N PHE A 541 -25.60 -8.53 -6.95
CA PHE A 541 -25.04 -9.40 -7.97
C PHE A 541 -24.72 -8.63 -9.26
N LEU A 542 -25.64 -7.79 -9.72
CA LEU A 542 -25.41 -6.93 -10.88
C LEU A 542 -24.21 -5.99 -10.66
N LEU A 543 -24.18 -5.25 -9.54
CA LEU A 543 -23.10 -4.31 -9.23
C LEU A 543 -21.75 -5.01 -9.11
N GLN A 544 -21.71 -6.16 -8.44
CA GLN A 544 -20.51 -7.00 -8.31
C GLN A 544 -20.01 -7.45 -9.69
N ALA A 545 -20.89 -8.01 -10.52
CA ALA A 545 -20.50 -8.52 -11.81
C ALA A 545 -20.02 -7.41 -12.76
N MET A 546 -20.65 -6.22 -12.72
CA MET A 546 -20.16 -5.04 -13.44
C MET A 546 -18.78 -4.59 -12.92
N TRP A 547 -18.57 -4.58 -11.61
CA TRP A 547 -17.28 -4.23 -11.00
C TRP A 547 -16.18 -5.21 -11.44
N ASP A 548 -16.44 -6.51 -11.41
CA ASP A 548 -15.49 -7.54 -11.80
C ASP A 548 -15.15 -7.44 -13.29
N THR A 549 -16.17 -7.30 -14.15
CA THR A 549 -16.00 -7.13 -15.61
C THR A 549 -15.18 -5.90 -15.96
N LEU A 550 -15.48 -4.75 -15.35
CA LEU A 550 -14.70 -3.52 -15.56
C LEU A 550 -13.30 -3.60 -14.94
N SER A 551 -13.10 -4.50 -13.97
CA SER A 551 -11.80 -4.75 -13.37
C SER A 551 -10.91 -5.57 -14.26
N GLU A 552 -11.46 -6.64 -14.84
CA GLU A 552 -10.78 -7.49 -15.80
C GLU A 552 -10.43 -6.73 -17.08
N SER A 553 -11.39 -5.99 -17.67
CA SER A 553 -11.14 -5.22 -18.91
C SER A 553 -10.12 -4.09 -18.76
N ALA A 554 -9.90 -3.57 -17.56
CA ALA A 554 -8.93 -2.50 -17.32
C ALA A 554 -7.49 -3.00 -17.14
N LEU A 555 -7.27 -4.31 -17.07
CA LEU A 555 -5.93 -4.92 -17.02
C LEU A 555 -5.33 -5.12 -18.42
N PHE A 556 -6.17 -5.11 -19.45
CA PHE A 556 -5.81 -5.22 -20.87
C PHE A 556 -5.89 -3.85 -21.54
#